data_AF-A0A225D6K1-F1
#
_entry.id   AF-A0A225D6K1-F1
#
_cell.length_a   1.000
_cell.length_b   1.000
_cell.length_c   1.000
_cell.angle_alpha   90.00
_cell.angle_beta   90.00
_cell.angle_gamma   90.00
#
_symmetry.space_group_name_H-M   'P 1'
#
loop_
_entity.id
_entity.type
_entity.pdbx_description
1 polymer ?
#
loop_
_entity_poly.entity_id
_entity_poly.type
_entity_poly.pdbx_seq_one_letter_code
_entity_poly.pdbx_strand_id
1 'polypeptide(L)'
;MSTTFTPVFESKVPPYGTLGSDHPDLNRAQQRLDRLAVAGGLTPLSAFESYAPDEVEEFVDAPPGGHPPAQWFPPAVGLAAVEALRAHLTANPNTISQQAGVLEDLAEVADELRAAEQVGVRFRFAVIM
;
A
#
# COMPACT_ATOMS: atom_id res chain seq x y z
N MET A 1 11.82 16.73 -1.19
CA MET A 1 10.58 16.09 -1.61
C MET A 1 10.60 14.71 -0.98
N SER A 2 9.56 14.35 -0.22
CA SER A 2 9.53 13.09 0.55
C SER A 2 8.58 12.14 -0.15
N THR A 3 9.02 10.92 -0.43
CA THR A 3 8.13 9.89 -0.97
C THR A 3 7.15 9.39 0.07
N THR A 4 5.97 8.99 -0.37
CA THR A 4 4.90 8.44 0.48
C THR A 4 4.35 7.15 -0.12
N PHE A 5 3.90 6.24 0.73
CA PHE A 5 3.24 5.00 0.32
C PHE A 5 1.73 5.25 0.39
N THR A 6 1.02 5.08 -0.72
CA THR A 6 -0.39 5.48 -0.81
C THR A 6 -1.20 4.45 -1.59
N PRO A 7 -2.43 4.13 -1.16
CA PRO A 7 -3.37 3.39 -2.00
C PRO A 7 -3.91 4.28 -3.13
N VAL A 8 -3.83 3.76 -4.34
CA VAL A 8 -4.44 4.34 -5.54
C VAL A 8 -5.68 3.53 -5.87
N PHE A 9 -6.78 4.22 -6.16
CA PHE A 9 -8.07 3.61 -6.47
C PHE A 9 -8.41 3.70 -7.96
N GLU A 10 -9.01 2.63 -8.49
CA GLU A 10 -9.45 2.56 -9.90
C GLU A 10 -10.53 3.60 -10.23
N SER A 11 -11.24 4.09 -9.22
CA SER A 11 -12.28 5.11 -9.31
C SER A 11 -12.44 5.86 -7.99
N LYS A 12 -13.27 6.90 -7.95
CA LYS A 12 -13.45 7.73 -6.75
C LYS A 12 -14.05 6.91 -5.59
N VAL A 13 -13.36 6.94 -4.46
CA VAL A 13 -13.76 6.39 -3.17
C VAL A 13 -13.97 7.53 -2.18
N PRO A 14 -15.20 7.93 -1.83
CA PRO A 14 -15.42 8.94 -0.80
C PRO A 14 -14.96 8.45 0.59
N PRO A 15 -14.35 9.33 1.43
CA PRO A 15 -14.00 10.73 1.19
C PRO A 15 -12.67 10.97 0.46
N TYR A 16 -11.88 9.93 0.19
CA TYR A 16 -10.48 10.01 -0.26
C TYR A 16 -10.29 10.45 -1.72
N GLY A 17 -11.22 10.10 -2.62
CA GLY A 17 -11.08 10.33 -4.06
C GLY A 17 -10.43 9.15 -4.77
N THR A 18 -9.55 9.39 -5.74
CA THR A 18 -8.81 8.33 -6.48
C THR A 18 -7.43 8.05 -5.88
N LEU A 19 -6.98 8.89 -4.96
CA LEU A 19 -5.70 8.78 -4.28
C LEU A 19 -5.98 8.84 -2.77
N GLY A 20 -5.46 7.86 -2.04
CA GLY A 20 -5.54 7.82 -0.58
C GLY A 20 -4.69 8.88 0.11
N SER A 21 -4.56 8.75 1.42
CA SER A 21 -3.73 9.65 2.21
C SER A 21 -2.23 9.32 2.10
N ASP A 22 -1.40 10.19 2.67
CA ASP A 22 0.03 10.00 2.73
C ASP A 22 0.41 9.15 3.94
N HIS A 23 1.14 8.04 3.75
CA HIS A 23 1.65 7.18 4.81
C HIS A 23 3.19 7.16 4.83
N PRO A 24 3.84 8.22 5.35
CA PRO A 24 5.29 8.37 5.31
C PRO A 24 6.02 7.40 6.25
N ASP A 25 5.42 7.00 7.38
CA ASP A 25 6.05 6.07 8.31
C ASP A 25 5.98 4.64 7.77
N LEU A 26 4.88 4.29 7.09
CA LEU A 26 4.74 3.06 6.33
C LEU A 26 5.78 2.97 5.21
N ASN A 27 5.97 4.04 4.43
CA ASN A 27 7.00 4.11 3.40
C ASN A 27 8.42 3.87 3.97
N ARG A 28 8.76 4.53 5.09
CA ARG A 28 10.06 4.34 5.77
C ARG A 28 10.25 2.92 6.29
N ALA A 29 9.18 2.27 6.71
CA ALA A 29 9.21 0.94 7.30
C ALA A 29 8.97 -0.20 6.30
N GLN A 30 8.53 0.09 5.07
CA GLN A 30 8.08 -0.87 4.05
C GLN A 30 9.02 -2.07 3.90
N GLN A 31 10.30 -1.85 3.61
CA GLN A 31 11.28 -2.95 3.44
C GLN A 31 11.47 -3.82 4.69
N ARG A 32 11.24 -3.27 5.89
CA ARG A 32 11.31 -4.04 7.15
C ARG A 32 10.01 -4.79 7.37
N LEU A 33 8.89 -4.14 7.09
CA LEU A 33 7.55 -4.71 7.20
C LEU A 33 7.37 -5.89 6.26
N ASP A 34 7.84 -5.79 5.01
CA ASP A 34 7.76 -6.88 4.04
C ASP A 34 8.64 -8.07 4.42
N ARG A 35 9.86 -7.81 4.92
CA ARG A 35 10.72 -8.89 5.43
C ARG A 35 10.08 -9.61 6.62
N LEU A 36 9.44 -8.85 7.50
CA LEU A 36 8.69 -9.39 8.63
C LEU A 36 7.47 -10.18 8.15
N ALA A 37 6.74 -9.68 7.15
CA ALA A 37 5.61 -10.35 6.55
C ALA A 37 6.03 -11.72 5.99
N VAL A 38 7.07 -11.74 5.15
CA VAL A 38 7.61 -12.96 4.54
C VAL A 38 8.11 -13.94 5.61
N ALA A 39 8.84 -13.46 6.62
CA ALA A 39 9.33 -14.30 7.70
C ALA A 39 8.19 -14.89 8.56
N GLY A 40 7.09 -14.15 8.70
CA GLY A 40 5.87 -14.58 9.41
C GLY A 40 4.88 -15.36 8.56
N GLY A 41 5.17 -15.61 7.27
CA GLY A 41 4.23 -16.24 6.33
C GLY A 41 3.00 -15.39 6.01
N LEU A 42 3.08 -14.08 6.22
CA LEU A 42 2.05 -13.09 5.89
C LEU A 42 2.29 -12.51 4.49
N THR A 43 1.23 -11.94 3.91
CA THR A 43 1.33 -11.23 2.63
C THR A 43 2.01 -9.87 2.82
N PRO A 44 3.13 -9.58 2.12
CA PRO A 44 3.78 -8.27 2.15
C PRO A 44 2.93 -7.22 1.43
N LEU A 45 3.07 -5.95 1.78
CA LEU A 45 2.30 -4.89 1.12
C LEU A 45 2.78 -4.66 -0.32
N SER A 46 4.07 -4.91 -0.58
CA SER A 46 4.63 -4.87 -1.94
C SER A 46 4.03 -5.88 -2.90
N ALA A 47 3.31 -6.90 -2.42
CA ALA A 47 2.56 -7.80 -3.31
C ALA A 47 1.38 -7.11 -4.01
N PHE A 48 0.93 -5.95 -3.51
CA PHE A 48 -0.13 -5.14 -4.11
C PHE A 48 0.41 -3.85 -4.74
N GLU A 49 1.73 -3.66 -4.76
CA GLU A 49 2.33 -2.55 -5.48
C GLU A 49 2.27 -2.78 -6.98
N SER A 50 1.78 -1.79 -7.69
CA SER A 50 1.75 -1.81 -9.15
C SER A 50 1.85 -0.38 -9.66
N TYR A 51 2.55 -0.18 -10.77
CA TYR A 51 2.78 1.12 -11.37
C TYR A 51 2.26 1.08 -12.81
N ALA A 52 1.56 2.14 -13.22
CA ALA A 52 1.07 2.23 -14.59
C ALA A 52 2.22 2.64 -15.54
N PRO A 53 2.22 2.20 -16.82
CA PRO A 53 3.29 2.50 -17.78
C PRO A 53 3.71 3.98 -17.84
N ASP A 54 2.73 4.87 -17.80
CA ASP A 54 2.88 6.33 -17.78
C ASP A 54 3.57 6.85 -16.50
N GLU A 55 3.43 6.16 -15.38
CA GLU A 55 4.15 6.46 -14.14
C GLU A 55 5.60 5.96 -14.17
N VAL A 56 5.90 4.91 -14.96
CA VAL A 56 7.25 4.33 -15.05
C VAL A 56 8.09 4.99 -16.14
N GLU A 57 7.46 5.50 -17.21
CA GLU A 57 8.13 6.24 -18.31
C GLU A 57 8.89 7.48 -17.80
N GLU A 58 8.48 8.06 -16.66
CA GLU A 58 9.20 9.16 -16.02
C GLU A 58 10.51 8.73 -15.33
N PHE A 59 10.66 7.43 -15.02
CA PHE A 59 11.82 6.88 -14.27
C PHE A 59 12.73 5.96 -15.10
N VAL A 60 12.28 5.44 -16.24
CA VAL A 60 13.07 4.59 -17.13
C VAL A 60 13.01 5.10 -18.55
N ASP A 61 14.19 5.20 -19.16
CA ASP A 61 14.42 5.49 -20.59
C ASP A 61 14.05 4.24 -21.43
N ALA A 62 12.84 3.71 -21.20
CA ALA A 62 12.32 2.51 -21.83
C ALA A 62 11.52 2.88 -23.09
N PRO A 63 11.60 2.06 -24.15
CA PRO A 63 10.85 2.32 -25.38
C PRO A 63 9.33 2.27 -25.09
N PRO A 64 8.55 3.21 -25.65
CA PRO A 64 7.11 3.30 -25.39
C PRO A 64 6.39 2.01 -25.83
N GLY A 65 5.51 1.51 -24.97
CA GLY A 65 4.63 0.35 -25.24
C GLY A 65 5.10 -1.00 -24.69
N GLY A 66 6.12 -1.05 -23.83
CA GLY A 66 6.66 -2.30 -23.27
C GLY A 66 6.19 -2.70 -21.86
N HIS A 67 5.48 -1.82 -21.14
CA HIS A 67 5.13 -2.08 -19.74
C HIS A 67 3.74 -2.71 -19.60
N PRO A 68 3.59 -3.75 -18.74
CA PRO A 68 2.28 -4.31 -18.44
C PRO A 68 1.38 -3.23 -17.81
N PRO A 69 0.06 -3.29 -18.04
CA PRO A 69 -0.87 -2.36 -17.40
C PRO A 69 -0.81 -2.51 -15.88
N ALA A 70 -1.14 -1.43 -15.16
CA ALA A 70 -1.26 -1.47 -13.71
C ALA A 70 -2.20 -2.61 -13.29
N GLN A 71 -1.73 -3.42 -12.35
CA GLN A 71 -2.50 -4.48 -11.74
C GLN A 71 -3.38 -3.91 -10.64
N TRP A 72 -4.67 -4.22 -10.70
CA TRP A 72 -5.68 -3.79 -9.73
C TRP A 72 -6.13 -4.97 -8.88
N PHE A 73 -6.24 -4.75 -7.58
CA PHE A 73 -6.53 -5.78 -6.59
C PHE A 73 -7.88 -5.50 -5.89
N PRO A 74 -8.64 -6.54 -5.52
CA PRO A 74 -9.83 -6.39 -4.67
C PRO A 74 -9.46 -5.80 -3.29
N PRO A 75 -10.18 -4.80 -2.76
CA PRO A 75 -9.85 -4.21 -1.45
C PRO A 75 -9.78 -5.22 -0.31
N ALA A 76 -10.66 -6.23 -0.33
CA ALA A 76 -10.72 -7.28 0.67
C ALA A 76 -9.37 -8.02 0.85
N VAL A 77 -8.61 -8.26 -0.24
CA VAL A 77 -7.32 -8.95 -0.12
C VAL A 77 -6.24 -8.05 0.46
N GLY A 78 -6.26 -6.75 0.15
CA GLY A 78 -5.37 -5.77 0.76
C GLY A 78 -5.69 -5.55 2.23
N LEU A 79 -6.97 -5.43 2.56
CA LEU A 79 -7.45 -5.24 3.93
C LEU A 79 -7.03 -6.42 4.82
N ALA A 80 -7.21 -7.66 4.34
CA ALA A 80 -6.76 -8.85 5.06
C ALA A 80 -5.25 -8.84 5.33
N ALA A 81 -4.43 -8.41 4.37
CA ALA A 81 -2.98 -8.29 4.55
C ALA A 81 -2.62 -7.21 5.58
N VAL A 82 -3.22 -6.03 5.48
CA VAL A 82 -3.00 -4.90 6.40
C VAL A 82 -3.42 -5.28 7.82
N GLU A 83 -4.59 -5.90 8.01
CA GLU A 83 -5.05 -6.34 9.33
C GLU A 83 -4.15 -7.42 9.93
N ALA A 84 -3.66 -8.37 9.11
CA ALA A 84 -2.72 -9.39 9.56
C ALA A 84 -1.39 -8.77 10.03
N LEU A 85 -0.86 -7.79 9.30
CA LEU A 85 0.36 -7.06 9.69
C LEU A 85 0.16 -6.26 10.98
N ARG A 86 -0.97 -5.57 11.10
CA ARG A 86 -1.33 -4.85 12.35
C ARG A 86 -1.41 -5.80 13.53
N ALA A 87 -2.14 -6.91 13.39
CA ALA A 87 -2.26 -7.92 14.44
C ALA A 87 -0.88 -8.46 14.84
N HIS A 88 -0.01 -8.75 13.87
CA HIS A 88 1.35 -9.22 14.13
C HIS A 88 2.18 -8.18 14.90
N LEU A 89 2.17 -6.90 14.48
CA LEU A 89 2.89 -5.84 15.15
C LEU A 89 2.34 -5.58 16.56
N THR A 90 1.02 -5.58 16.75
CA THR A 90 0.40 -5.45 18.08
C THR A 90 0.79 -6.59 19.02
N ALA A 91 0.85 -7.82 18.51
CA ALA A 91 1.29 -8.98 19.30
C ALA A 91 2.81 -8.97 19.61
N ASN A 92 3.61 -8.29 18.79
CA ASN A 92 5.07 -8.23 18.90
C ASN A 92 5.54 -6.76 19.02
N PRO A 93 5.40 -6.13 20.21
CA PRO A 93 5.81 -4.75 20.41
C PRO A 93 7.32 -4.56 20.24
N ASN A 94 7.72 -3.42 19.67
CA ASN A 94 9.11 -3.04 19.40
C ASN A 94 9.83 -3.91 18.36
N THR A 95 9.09 -4.59 17.48
CA THR A 95 9.70 -5.39 16.40
C THR A 95 10.36 -4.49 15.35
N ILE A 96 9.81 -3.30 15.13
CA ILE A 96 10.35 -2.28 14.22
C ILE A 96 10.48 -0.93 14.92
N SER A 97 11.44 -0.12 14.46
CA SER A 97 11.51 1.28 14.85
C SER A 97 10.24 2.02 14.40
N GLN A 98 9.76 2.97 15.21
CA GLN A 98 8.56 3.77 14.90
C GLN A 98 7.28 2.94 14.70
N GLN A 99 7.19 1.76 15.34
CA GLN A 99 6.05 0.86 15.21
C GLN A 99 4.69 1.54 15.49
N ALA A 100 4.65 2.51 16.41
CA ALA A 100 3.42 3.25 16.69
C ALA A 100 2.90 4.02 15.45
N GLY A 101 3.78 4.75 14.76
CA GLY A 101 3.42 5.46 13.52
C GLY A 101 3.07 4.50 12.38
N VAL A 102 3.79 3.37 12.27
CA VAL A 102 3.44 2.33 11.28
C VAL A 102 2.07 1.72 11.57
N LEU A 103 1.71 1.51 12.84
CA LEU A 103 0.40 1.00 13.23
C LEU A 103 -0.73 2.00 12.95
N GLU A 104 -0.45 3.30 13.06
CA GLU A 104 -1.37 4.39 12.72
C GLU A 104 -1.58 4.45 11.20
N ASP A 105 -0.51 4.51 10.42
CA ASP A 105 -0.56 4.47 8.96
C ASP A 105 -1.31 3.21 8.45
N LEU A 106 -1.01 2.03 9.01
CA LEU A 106 -1.74 0.81 8.66
C LEU A 106 -3.22 0.86 9.06
N ALA A 107 -3.57 1.60 10.11
CA ALA A 107 -4.97 1.77 10.50
C ALA A 107 -5.72 2.64 9.49
N GLU A 108 -5.11 3.75 9.06
CA GLU A 108 -5.65 4.63 8.03
C GLU A 108 -5.80 3.91 6.69
N VAL A 109 -4.77 3.18 6.25
CA VAL A 109 -4.84 2.34 5.05
C VAL A 109 -5.99 1.34 5.15
N ALA A 110 -6.20 0.73 6.32
CA ALA A 110 -7.32 -0.21 6.50
C ALA A 110 -8.68 0.49 6.35
N ASP A 111 -8.83 1.72 6.86
CA ASP A 111 -10.06 2.50 6.71
C ASP A 111 -10.30 2.91 5.25
N GLU A 112 -9.25 3.28 4.54
CA GLU A 112 -9.26 3.59 3.12
C GLU A 112 -9.66 2.38 2.26
N LEU A 113 -9.09 1.21 2.52
CA LEU A 113 -9.45 -0.03 1.83
C LEU A 113 -10.87 -0.49 2.16
N ARG A 114 -11.34 -0.29 3.40
CA ARG A 114 -12.76 -0.54 3.75
C ARG A 114 -13.70 0.38 2.99
N ALA A 115 -13.36 1.66 2.85
CA ALA A 115 -14.15 2.58 2.05
C ALA A 115 -14.21 2.13 0.59
N ALA A 116 -13.08 1.70 0.01
CA ALA A 116 -13.02 1.16 -1.35
C ALA A 116 -13.84 -0.13 -1.50
N GLU A 117 -13.81 -1.01 -0.49
CA GLU A 117 -14.61 -2.24 -0.46
C GLU A 117 -16.11 -1.93 -0.48
N GLN A 118 -16.57 -0.95 0.32
CA GLN A 118 -17.97 -0.56 0.40
C GLN A 118 -18.54 -0.07 -0.95
N VAL A 119 -17.70 0.54 -1.78
CA VAL A 119 -18.09 1.01 -3.12
C VAL A 119 -17.65 0.07 -4.25
N GLY A 120 -17.03 -1.06 -3.94
CA GLY A 120 -16.60 -2.07 -4.91
C GLY A 120 -15.47 -1.61 -5.84
N VAL A 121 -14.65 -0.66 -5.42
CA VAL A 121 -13.56 -0.09 -6.23
C VAL A 121 -12.26 -0.82 -5.94
N ARG A 122 -11.52 -1.22 -6.98
CA ARG A 122 -10.23 -1.89 -6.82
C ARG A 122 -9.13 -0.89 -6.45
N PHE A 123 -8.06 -1.41 -5.85
CA PHE A 123 -6.92 -0.62 -5.43
C PHE A 123 -5.59 -1.21 -5.92
N ARG A 124 -4.54 -0.39 -5.85
CA ARG A 124 -3.13 -0.81 -5.86
C ARG A 124 -2.37 0.07 -4.90
N PHE A 125 -1.18 -0.34 -4.47
CA PHE A 125 -0.27 0.57 -3.79
C PHE A 125 0.73 1.17 -4.79
N ALA A 126 1.12 2.41 -4.52
CA ALA A 126 2.18 3.09 -5.22
C ALA A 126 2.99 3.94 -4.24
N VAL A 127 4.29 4.07 -4.53
CA VAL A 127 5.14 5.07 -3.90
C VAL A 127 5.18 6.30 -4.78
N ILE A 128 4.73 7.44 -4.26
CA ILE A 128 4.57 8.69 -5.03
C ILE A 128 5.48 9.77 -4.42
N MET A 129 5.98 10.70 -5.25
CA MET A 129 6.87 11.82 -4.89
C MET A 129 6.13 13.15 -4.68
#